data_AF-A0LZS2-F1
#
_entry.id   AF-A0LZS2-F1
#
_cell.length_a   1.000
_cell.length_b   1.000
_cell.length_c   1.000
_cell.angle_alpha   90.00
_cell.angle_beta   90.00
_cell.angle_gamma   90.00
#
_symmetry.space_group_name_H-M   'P 1'
#
loop_
_entity.id
_entity.type
_entity.pdbx_description
1 polymer ?
#
loop_
_entity_poly.entity_id
_entity_poly.type
_entity_poly.pdbx_seq_one_letter_code
_entity_poly.pdbx_strand_id
1 'polypeptide(L)'
;MKFLVNFLKYFLIATLLYVVFVFFEIGGSYIKEAGFINGLQNTWYLIVSHFGSLVLFSSLISVILAAKKNYVSLSTSLLYSLLIFIVLGPLLYIYSNQIETKLGMNSIIIRMENILDKKFNEEELKEKRKNFSSNKEYQSIEKLNISIDSISNEISDNIKELEKVTKKVHDSSIVANFEIEDINHYNLTRKRKDSLDKEISKSTIQFLKSRITQIKYIEKKKREFEFEKYSRYLQVILLFYSLIIGVLVGNKLKNQMKVSVISIGILIMIIISYFTQMANRFYVEDSNLLGFIFYTLILIFTLTYFSWLPRKVEQS
;
A
#
# COMPACT_ATOMS: atom_id res chain seq x y z
N MET A 1 -3.48 19.48 -29.32
CA MET A 1 -4.93 19.39 -29.02
C MET A 1 -5.57 18.03 -29.34
N LYS A 2 -5.43 17.47 -30.56
CA LYS A 2 -6.05 16.16 -30.93
C LYS A 2 -5.69 14.98 -30.00
N PHE A 3 -4.47 14.95 -29.47
CA PHE A 3 -4.04 13.94 -28.50
C PHE A 3 -4.89 13.98 -27.22
N LEU A 4 -5.02 15.16 -26.63
CA LEU A 4 -5.73 15.36 -25.37
C LEU A 4 -7.23 15.05 -25.47
N VAL A 5 -7.87 15.45 -26.59
CA VAL A 5 -9.28 15.11 -26.87
C VAL A 5 -9.47 13.59 -26.99
N ASN A 6 -8.57 12.91 -27.71
CA ASN A 6 -8.64 11.45 -27.82
C ASN A 6 -8.33 10.75 -26.49
N PHE A 7 -7.37 11.26 -25.69
CA PHE A 7 -7.11 10.78 -24.34
C PHE A 7 -8.37 10.86 -23.48
N LEU A 8 -9.01 12.03 -23.39
CA LEU A 8 -10.24 12.22 -22.61
C LEU A 8 -11.35 11.27 -23.07
N LYS A 9 -11.55 11.12 -24.38
CA LYS A 9 -12.54 10.19 -24.92
C LYS A 9 -12.28 8.75 -24.48
N TYR A 10 -11.04 8.28 -24.61
CA TYR A 10 -10.69 6.91 -24.20
C TYR A 10 -10.71 6.74 -22.68
N PHE A 11 -10.43 7.80 -21.93
CA PHE A 11 -10.45 7.81 -20.48
C PHE A 11 -11.85 7.59 -19.94
N LEU A 12 -12.82 8.30 -20.50
CA LEU A 12 -14.23 8.12 -20.14
C LEU A 12 -14.72 6.71 -20.49
N ILE A 13 -14.34 6.18 -21.66
CA ILE A 13 -14.71 4.81 -22.07
C ILE A 13 -14.09 3.76 -21.14
N ALA A 14 -12.79 3.86 -20.86
CA ALA A 14 -12.08 2.92 -19.99
C ALA A 14 -12.60 2.98 -18.55
N THR A 15 -12.92 4.18 -18.07
CA THR A 15 -13.55 4.40 -16.76
C THR A 15 -14.91 3.71 -16.69
N LEU A 16 -15.77 3.92 -17.67
CA LEU A 16 -17.10 3.32 -17.71
C LEU A 16 -17.02 1.78 -17.73
N LEU A 17 -16.12 1.22 -18.56
CA LEU A 17 -15.90 -0.22 -18.63
C LEU A 17 -15.42 -0.79 -17.29
N TYR A 18 -14.48 -0.12 -16.62
CA TYR A 18 -13.99 -0.53 -15.31
C TYR A 18 -15.10 -0.49 -14.25
N VAL A 19 -15.89 0.58 -14.21
CA VAL A 19 -17.05 0.70 -13.30
C VAL A 19 -18.04 -0.44 -13.51
N VAL A 20 -18.38 -0.75 -14.76
CA VAL A 20 -19.29 -1.86 -15.08
C VAL A 20 -18.71 -3.20 -14.62
N PHE A 21 -17.42 -3.44 -14.87
CA PHE A 21 -16.74 -4.66 -14.43
C PHE A 21 -16.79 -4.84 -12.91
N VAL A 22 -16.38 -3.81 -12.15
CA VAL A 22 -16.40 -3.84 -10.68
C VAL A 22 -17.83 -3.96 -10.15
N PHE A 23 -18.79 -3.30 -10.79
CA PHE A 23 -20.20 -3.43 -10.41
C PHE A 23 -20.70 -4.87 -10.54
N PHE A 24 -20.32 -5.59 -11.59
CA PHE A 24 -20.70 -7.00 -11.74
C PHE A 24 -19.95 -7.93 -10.77
N GLU A 25 -18.64 -7.71 -10.58
CA GLU A 25 -17.81 -8.54 -9.70
C GLU A 25 -18.22 -8.39 -8.23
N ILE A 26 -18.39 -7.14 -7.78
CA ILE A 26 -18.59 -6.79 -6.38
C ILE A 26 -20.10 -6.67 -6.08
N GLY A 27 -20.87 -6.02 -6.95
CA GLY A 27 -22.28 -5.71 -6.70
C GLY A 27 -23.18 -6.94 -6.63
N GLY A 28 -22.86 -8.00 -7.37
CA GLY A 28 -23.60 -9.25 -7.31
C GLY A 28 -23.59 -9.91 -5.92
N SER A 29 -22.48 -9.77 -5.17
CA SER A 29 -22.37 -10.30 -3.80
C SER A 29 -23.17 -9.44 -2.81
N TYR A 30 -23.00 -8.11 -2.87
CA TYR A 30 -23.60 -7.22 -1.88
C TYR A 30 -25.10 -7.03 -2.02
N ILE A 31 -25.63 -7.10 -3.26
CA ILE A 31 -27.09 -7.08 -3.47
C ILE A 31 -27.73 -8.32 -2.82
N LYS A 32 -27.05 -9.48 -2.83
CA LYS A 32 -27.50 -10.69 -2.15
C LYS A 32 -27.40 -10.57 -0.63
N GLU A 33 -26.35 -9.93 -0.10
CA GLU A 33 -26.11 -9.81 1.34
C GLU A 33 -26.98 -8.75 2.04
N ALA A 34 -27.24 -7.61 1.38
CA ALA A 34 -27.82 -6.42 2.03
C ALA A 34 -29.16 -5.96 1.43
N GLY A 35 -29.71 -6.71 0.47
CA GLY A 35 -30.87 -6.28 -0.30
C GLY A 35 -30.52 -5.24 -1.38
N PHE A 36 -31.49 -4.96 -2.27
CA PHE A 36 -31.20 -4.21 -3.51
C PHE A 36 -30.68 -2.80 -3.27
N ILE A 37 -31.35 -1.99 -2.46
CA ILE A 37 -31.01 -0.57 -2.28
C ILE A 37 -29.69 -0.39 -1.50
N ASN A 38 -29.55 -1.07 -0.35
CA ASN A 38 -28.35 -0.96 0.47
C ASN A 38 -27.14 -1.65 -0.18
N GLY A 39 -27.38 -2.76 -0.89
CA GLY A 39 -26.38 -3.41 -1.72
C GLY A 39 -25.83 -2.46 -2.79
N LEU A 40 -26.69 -1.77 -3.52
CA LEU A 40 -26.31 -0.85 -4.60
C LEU A 40 -25.53 0.37 -4.06
N GLN A 41 -25.96 0.94 -2.93
CA GLN A 41 -25.23 2.01 -2.25
C GLN A 41 -23.85 1.56 -1.78
N ASN A 42 -23.74 0.36 -1.19
CA ASN A 42 -22.47 -0.18 -0.73
C ASN A 42 -21.52 -0.50 -1.88
N THR A 43 -22.03 -1.07 -2.97
CA THR A 43 -21.26 -1.27 -4.22
C THR A 43 -20.71 0.06 -4.73
N TRP A 44 -21.51 1.13 -4.70
CA TRP A 44 -21.03 2.44 -5.11
C TRP A 44 -19.90 2.95 -4.21
N TYR A 45 -20.01 2.80 -2.89
CA TYR A 45 -18.91 3.18 -1.99
C TYR A 45 -17.65 2.38 -2.24
N LEU A 46 -17.75 1.09 -2.56
CA LEU A 46 -16.59 0.26 -2.88
C LEU A 46 -15.97 0.61 -4.23
N ILE A 47 -16.76 0.85 -5.27
CA ILE A 47 -16.22 1.31 -6.56
C ILE A 47 -15.48 2.63 -6.37
N VAL A 48 -16.08 3.56 -5.61
CA VAL A 48 -15.46 4.85 -5.35
C VAL A 48 -14.24 4.68 -4.43
N SER A 49 -14.24 3.79 -3.44
CA SER A 49 -13.03 3.54 -2.64
C SER A 49 -11.86 2.98 -3.48
N HIS A 50 -12.14 2.32 -4.61
CA HIS A 50 -11.10 1.83 -5.53
C HIS A 50 -10.79 2.81 -6.68
N PHE A 51 -11.19 4.08 -6.54
CA PHE A 51 -10.99 5.09 -7.58
C PHE A 51 -9.51 5.30 -7.93
N GLY A 52 -8.59 5.05 -6.98
CA GLY A 52 -7.15 5.06 -7.24
C GLY A 52 -6.75 4.11 -8.39
N SER A 53 -7.11 2.84 -8.25
CA SER A 53 -6.89 1.80 -9.26
C SER A 53 -7.61 2.07 -10.57
N LEU A 54 -8.84 2.60 -10.50
CA LEU A 54 -9.63 2.99 -11.67
C LEU A 54 -8.92 4.07 -12.49
N VAL A 55 -8.40 5.12 -11.84
CA VAL A 55 -7.69 6.22 -12.50
C VAL A 55 -6.40 5.72 -13.14
N LEU A 56 -5.64 4.88 -12.44
CA LEU A 56 -4.43 4.25 -12.98
C LEU A 56 -4.72 3.44 -14.26
N PHE A 57 -5.70 2.54 -14.18
CA PHE A 57 -6.12 1.70 -15.30
C PHE A 57 -6.59 2.54 -16.49
N SER A 58 -7.52 3.46 -16.23
CA SER A 58 -8.13 4.29 -17.27
C SER A 58 -7.10 5.20 -17.93
N SER A 59 -6.17 5.76 -17.16
CA SER A 59 -5.09 6.60 -17.68
C SER A 59 -4.17 5.82 -18.60
N LEU A 60 -3.76 4.61 -18.19
CA LEU A 60 -2.90 3.73 -18.97
C LEU A 60 -3.53 3.41 -20.34
N ILE A 61 -4.75 2.87 -20.34
CA ILE A 61 -5.47 2.50 -21.57
C ILE A 61 -5.65 3.70 -22.49
N SER A 62 -5.94 4.87 -21.92
CA SER A 62 -6.20 6.08 -22.70
C SER A 62 -4.97 6.62 -23.40
N VAL A 63 -3.83 6.64 -22.71
CA VAL A 63 -2.57 7.06 -23.31
C VAL A 63 -2.18 6.10 -24.43
N ILE A 64 -2.33 4.79 -24.22
CA ILE A 64 -2.04 3.76 -25.22
C ILE A 64 -2.83 4.03 -26.51
N LEU A 65 -4.15 4.21 -26.38
CA LEU A 65 -5.05 4.41 -27.52
C LEU A 65 -4.86 5.79 -28.17
N ALA A 66 -4.58 6.83 -27.39
CA ALA A 66 -4.33 8.17 -27.89
C ALA A 66 -3.00 8.25 -28.66
N ALA A 67 -1.92 7.64 -28.14
CA ALA A 67 -0.63 7.60 -28.82
C ALA A 67 -0.71 6.82 -30.14
N LYS A 68 -1.44 5.68 -30.16
CA LYS A 68 -1.69 4.92 -31.40
C LYS A 68 -2.37 5.76 -32.48
N LYS A 69 -3.42 6.50 -32.10
CA LYS A 69 -4.31 7.15 -33.06
C LYS A 69 -3.75 8.43 -33.67
N ASN A 70 -2.96 9.17 -32.92
CA ASN A 70 -2.58 10.53 -33.33
C ASN A 70 -1.26 10.60 -34.11
N TYR A 71 -0.51 9.50 -34.29
CA TYR A 71 0.79 9.47 -34.98
C TYR A 71 1.75 10.58 -34.52
N VAL A 72 1.70 10.90 -33.23
CA VAL A 72 2.49 11.98 -32.62
C VAL A 72 3.88 11.44 -32.31
N SER A 73 4.92 12.29 -32.37
CA SER A 73 6.26 11.87 -31.98
C SER A 73 6.30 11.37 -30.53
N LEU A 74 7.25 10.48 -30.22
CA LEU A 74 7.41 9.92 -28.88
C LEU A 74 7.61 11.01 -27.83
N SER A 75 8.47 11.99 -28.14
CA SER A 75 8.75 13.14 -27.26
C SER A 75 7.49 13.93 -26.93
N THR A 76 6.67 14.22 -27.92
CA THR A 76 5.43 14.98 -27.74
C THR A 76 4.38 14.18 -26.96
N SER A 77 4.32 12.85 -27.16
CA SER A 77 3.43 11.97 -26.38
C SER A 77 3.84 11.87 -24.90
N LEU A 78 5.15 11.83 -24.64
CA LEU A 78 5.71 11.88 -23.28
C LEU A 78 5.39 13.22 -22.60
N LEU A 79 5.54 14.34 -23.33
CA LEU A 79 5.18 15.67 -22.82
C LEU A 79 3.70 15.74 -22.40
N TYR A 80 2.78 15.27 -23.26
CA TYR A 80 1.35 15.24 -22.90
C TYR A 80 1.07 14.35 -21.69
N SER A 81 1.78 13.24 -21.56
CA SER A 81 1.60 12.31 -20.45
C SER A 81 2.13 12.89 -19.14
N LEU A 82 3.24 13.64 -19.18
CA LEU A 82 3.72 14.42 -18.05
C LEU A 82 2.71 15.50 -17.65
N LEU A 83 2.11 16.21 -18.61
CA LEU A 83 1.07 17.20 -18.33
C LEU A 83 -0.17 16.57 -17.68
N ILE A 84 -0.59 15.39 -18.16
CA ILE A 84 -1.69 14.63 -17.55
C ILE A 84 -1.33 14.22 -16.11
N PHE A 85 -0.09 13.76 -15.87
CA PHE A 85 0.38 13.41 -14.53
C PHE A 85 0.36 14.61 -13.58
N ILE A 86 0.81 15.78 -14.03
CA ILE A 86 0.81 17.02 -13.23
C ILE A 86 -0.60 17.39 -12.77
N VAL A 87 -1.63 17.06 -13.56
CA VAL A 87 -3.03 17.32 -13.18
C VAL A 87 -3.62 16.17 -12.34
N LEU A 88 -3.50 14.93 -12.81
CA LEU A 88 -4.15 13.78 -12.17
C LEU A 88 -3.42 13.30 -10.91
N GLY A 89 -2.11 13.46 -10.80
CA GLY A 89 -1.30 13.03 -9.65
C GLY A 89 -1.71 13.72 -8.35
N PRO A 90 -1.74 15.07 -8.29
CA PRO A 90 -2.22 15.79 -7.11
C PRO A 90 -3.68 15.47 -6.76
N LEU A 91 -4.55 15.31 -7.77
CA LEU A 91 -5.95 14.94 -7.55
C LEU A 91 -6.07 13.54 -6.93
N LEU A 92 -5.31 12.57 -7.44
CA LEU A 92 -5.24 11.21 -6.91
C LEU A 92 -4.75 11.20 -5.46
N TYR A 93 -3.72 12.01 -5.17
CA TYR A 93 -3.17 12.15 -3.82
C TYR A 93 -4.20 12.71 -2.83
N ILE A 94 -4.88 13.81 -3.19
CA ILE A 94 -5.93 14.42 -2.36
C ILE A 94 -7.07 13.42 -2.14
N TYR A 95 -7.49 12.76 -3.22
CA TYR A 95 -8.55 11.76 -3.19
C TYR A 95 -8.24 10.63 -2.20
N SER A 96 -7.06 10.01 -2.34
CA SER A 96 -6.64 8.90 -1.49
C SER A 96 -6.51 9.34 -0.02
N ASN A 97 -6.05 10.56 0.21
CA ASN A 97 -5.81 11.06 1.56
C ASN A 97 -7.08 11.47 2.32
N GLN A 98 -8.14 11.88 1.62
CA GLN A 98 -9.33 12.50 2.25
C GLN A 98 -10.65 11.77 1.97
N ILE A 99 -10.83 11.26 0.75
CA ILE A 99 -12.13 10.79 0.27
C ILE A 99 -12.21 9.27 0.35
N GLU A 100 -11.19 8.57 -0.14
CA GLU A 100 -11.10 7.10 -0.14
C GLU A 100 -11.37 6.52 1.26
N THR A 101 -10.66 7.05 2.26
CA THR A 101 -10.77 6.65 3.66
C THR A 101 -12.19 6.85 4.22
N LYS A 102 -12.80 8.01 3.98
CA LYS A 102 -14.15 8.35 4.47
C LYS A 102 -15.22 7.43 3.87
N LEU A 103 -15.09 7.09 2.60
CA LEU A 103 -16.05 6.24 1.90
C LEU A 103 -15.88 4.77 2.31
N GLY A 104 -14.65 4.31 2.54
CA GLY A 104 -14.39 3.00 3.14
C GLY A 104 -15.06 2.84 4.51
N MET A 105 -14.93 3.84 5.40
CA MET A 105 -15.62 3.83 6.70
C MET A 105 -17.14 3.75 6.56
N ASN A 106 -17.73 4.53 5.65
CA ASN A 106 -19.17 4.53 5.42
C ASN A 106 -19.67 3.20 4.87
N SER A 107 -18.91 2.54 4.00
CA SER A 107 -19.22 1.19 3.53
C SER A 107 -19.33 0.20 4.69
N ILE A 108 -18.37 0.20 5.61
CA ILE A 108 -18.40 -0.66 6.80
C ILE A 108 -19.60 -0.35 7.68
N ILE A 109 -19.87 0.94 7.93
CA ILE A 109 -20.99 1.36 8.76
C ILE A 109 -22.31 0.85 8.19
N ILE A 110 -22.56 0.98 6.88
CA ILE A 110 -23.77 0.47 6.24
C ILE A 110 -23.88 -1.05 6.39
N ARG A 111 -22.76 -1.78 6.28
CA ARG A 111 -22.78 -3.23 6.53
C ARG A 111 -23.16 -3.54 7.97
N MET A 112 -22.67 -2.77 8.94
CA MET A 112 -23.06 -2.94 10.34
C MET A 112 -24.54 -2.63 10.56
N GLU A 113 -25.07 -1.56 9.96
CA GLU A 113 -26.49 -1.22 10.03
C GLU A 113 -27.36 -2.35 9.49
N ASN A 114 -26.95 -2.98 8.38
CA ASN A 114 -27.65 -4.10 7.78
C ASN A 114 -27.57 -5.38 8.63
N ILE A 115 -26.39 -5.70 9.19
CA ILE A 115 -26.21 -6.89 10.05
C ILE A 115 -27.04 -6.76 11.34
N LEU A 116 -27.12 -5.55 11.89
CA LEU A 116 -27.86 -5.27 13.11
C LEU A 116 -29.34 -4.95 12.88
N ASP A 117 -29.77 -4.89 11.61
CA ASP A 117 -31.09 -4.42 11.16
C ASP A 117 -31.51 -3.11 11.86
N LYS A 118 -30.55 -2.19 12.01
CA LYS A 118 -30.70 -0.92 12.73
C LYS A 118 -29.98 0.18 11.98
N LYS A 119 -30.69 1.25 11.62
CA LYS A 119 -30.07 2.51 11.18
C LYS A 119 -29.51 3.27 12.36
N PHE A 120 -28.25 3.68 12.26
CA PHE A 120 -27.62 4.50 13.27
C PHE A 120 -28.07 5.96 13.13
N ASN A 121 -28.24 6.63 14.26
CA ASN A 121 -28.47 8.07 14.25
C ASN A 121 -27.15 8.85 14.00
N GLU A 122 -27.22 10.16 13.77
CA GLU A 122 -26.02 10.95 13.47
C GLU A 122 -24.93 10.90 14.56
N GLU A 123 -25.31 10.79 15.82
CA GLU A 123 -24.37 10.73 16.94
C GLU A 123 -23.65 9.38 16.98
N GLU A 124 -24.39 8.28 16.82
CA GLU A 124 -23.84 6.93 16.67
C GLU A 124 -22.92 6.86 15.45
N LEU A 125 -23.30 7.46 14.31
CA LEU A 125 -22.46 7.53 13.12
C LEU A 125 -21.15 8.29 13.36
N LYS A 126 -21.22 9.43 14.07
CA LYS A 126 -20.02 10.21 14.45
C LYS A 126 -19.12 9.41 15.38
N GLU A 127 -19.67 8.72 16.37
CA GLU A 127 -18.92 7.90 17.30
C GLU A 127 -18.26 6.71 16.59
N LYS A 128 -19.00 6.00 15.73
CA LYS A 128 -18.45 4.89 14.93
C LYS A 128 -17.32 5.37 14.02
N ARG A 129 -17.49 6.49 13.32
CA ARG A 129 -16.40 7.08 12.50
C ARG A 129 -15.19 7.48 13.33
N LYS A 130 -15.40 8.02 14.54
CA LYS A 130 -14.31 8.33 15.47
C LYS A 130 -13.56 7.06 15.88
N ASN A 131 -14.27 5.98 16.16
CA ASN A 131 -13.67 4.68 16.48
C ASN A 131 -12.93 4.05 15.29
N PHE A 132 -13.40 4.25 14.06
CA PHE A 132 -12.66 3.81 12.87
C PHE A 132 -11.43 4.68 12.59
N SER A 133 -11.45 5.95 12.98
CA SER A 133 -10.33 6.87 12.74
C SER A 133 -9.06 6.54 13.53
N SER A 134 -9.10 5.60 14.48
CA SER A 134 -7.90 5.04 15.11
C SER A 134 -7.23 3.92 14.31
N ASN A 135 -7.87 3.42 13.24
CA ASN A 135 -7.28 2.44 12.33
C ASN A 135 -6.53 3.18 11.20
N LYS A 136 -5.31 2.72 10.91
CA LYS A 136 -4.40 3.27 9.89
C LYS A 136 -5.06 3.51 8.54
N GLU A 137 -5.88 2.55 8.08
CA GLU A 137 -6.57 2.56 6.77
C GLU A 137 -7.50 3.78 6.61
N TYR A 138 -7.88 4.40 7.73
CA TYR A 138 -8.89 5.46 7.80
C TYR A 138 -8.33 6.80 8.26
N GLN A 139 -7.01 6.91 8.39
CA GLN A 139 -6.34 8.15 8.78
C GLN A 139 -5.81 8.90 7.56
N SER A 140 -5.71 10.23 7.60
CA SER A 140 -4.94 11.00 6.62
C SER A 140 -3.43 10.86 6.90
N ILE A 141 -2.55 11.20 5.94
CA ILE A 141 -1.09 11.20 6.11
C ILE A 141 -0.65 12.06 7.29
N GLU A 142 -1.29 13.21 7.51
CA GLU A 142 -1.04 14.07 8.67
C GLU A 142 -1.35 13.33 9.99
N LYS A 143 -2.51 12.67 10.07
CA LYS A 143 -2.91 11.88 11.24
C LYS A 143 -2.05 10.64 11.42
N LEU A 144 -1.61 10.01 10.33
CA LEU A 144 -0.66 8.91 10.34
C LEU A 144 0.67 9.39 10.93
N ASN A 145 1.18 10.55 10.51
CA ASN A 145 2.42 11.11 11.07
C ASN A 145 2.29 11.39 12.58
N ILE A 146 1.20 12.05 13.02
CA ILE A 146 0.94 12.27 14.45
C ILE A 146 0.89 10.93 15.21
N SER A 147 0.23 9.92 14.64
CA SER A 147 0.15 8.58 15.24
C SER A 147 1.51 7.89 15.29
N ILE A 148 2.33 8.00 14.24
CA ILE A 148 3.71 7.46 14.16
C ILE A 148 4.63 8.16 15.17
N ASP A 149 4.46 9.46 15.40
CA ASP A 149 5.22 10.22 16.39
C ASP A 149 4.82 9.81 17.81
N SER A 150 3.52 9.71 18.08
CA SER A 150 2.97 9.25 19.37
C SER A 150 3.43 7.83 19.70
N ILE A 151 3.09 6.87 18.83
CA ILE A 151 4.00 5.87 18.28
C ILE A 151 5.39 5.73 18.94
N SER A 152 6.31 6.47 18.32
CA SER A 152 7.74 6.49 18.59
C SER A 152 8.06 6.98 20.00
N ASN A 153 7.29 7.94 20.53
CA ASN A 153 7.46 8.42 21.90
C ASN A 153 7.12 7.33 22.91
N GLU A 154 6.02 6.59 22.71
CA GLU A 154 5.64 5.46 23.57
C GLU A 154 6.71 4.36 23.56
N ILE A 155 7.24 4.01 22.39
CA ILE A 155 8.36 3.06 22.27
C ILE A 155 9.57 3.59 23.04
N SER A 156 9.96 4.85 22.86
CA SER A 156 11.10 5.46 23.54
C SER A 156 10.95 5.42 25.05
N ASP A 157 9.76 5.74 25.58
CA ASP A 157 9.51 5.74 27.01
C ASP A 157 9.50 4.32 27.59
N ASN A 158 8.94 3.35 26.88
CA ASN A 158 8.99 1.94 27.26
C ASN A 158 10.43 1.39 27.27
N ILE A 159 11.27 1.77 26.30
CA ILE A 159 12.70 1.41 26.27
C ILE A 159 13.45 2.05 27.45
N LYS A 160 13.19 3.33 27.77
CA LYS A 160 13.80 3.97 28.96
C LYS A 160 13.43 3.26 30.25
N GLU A 161 12.20 2.76 30.37
CA GLU A 161 11.79 1.96 31.53
C GLU A 161 12.48 0.61 31.57
N LEU A 162 12.59 -0.09 30.44
CA LEU A 162 13.40 -1.30 30.33
C LEU A 162 14.82 -1.03 30.81
N GLU A 163 15.49 0.02 30.31
CA GLU A 163 16.83 0.39 30.73
C GLU A 163 16.95 0.66 32.24
N LYS A 164 15.95 1.31 32.85
CA LYS A 164 15.95 1.57 34.31
C LYS A 164 15.92 0.26 35.10
N VAL A 165 15.21 -0.75 34.60
CA VAL A 165 15.08 -2.06 35.25
C VAL A 165 16.31 -2.93 34.96
N THR A 166 16.77 -2.99 33.71
CA THR A 166 17.96 -3.78 33.32
C THR A 166 19.24 -3.27 33.97
N LYS A 167 19.38 -1.96 34.23
CA LYS A 167 20.53 -1.40 34.99
C LYS A 167 20.68 -2.01 36.40
N LYS A 168 19.62 -2.56 36.96
CA LYS A 168 19.59 -3.18 38.31
C LYS A 168 19.80 -4.70 38.26
N VAL A 169 20.00 -5.24 37.06
CA VAL A 169 20.08 -6.67 36.77
C VAL A 169 21.49 -7.02 36.25
N HIS A 170 22.00 -8.21 36.58
CA HIS A 170 23.28 -8.70 36.09
C HIS A 170 23.22 -9.17 34.63
N ASP A 171 24.27 -8.86 33.86
CA ASP A 171 24.35 -9.18 32.42
C ASP A 171 24.27 -10.70 32.17
N SER A 172 24.89 -11.53 33.02
CA SER A 172 24.82 -13.00 32.95
C SER A 172 23.38 -13.53 32.93
N SER A 173 22.52 -12.95 33.77
CA SER A 173 21.13 -13.37 33.92
C SER A 173 20.23 -12.85 32.78
N ILE A 174 20.60 -11.75 32.13
CA ILE A 174 19.94 -11.28 30.89
C ILE A 174 20.28 -12.22 29.73
N VAL A 175 21.57 -12.54 29.54
CA VAL A 175 22.02 -13.43 28.46
C VAL A 175 21.41 -14.83 28.57
N ALA A 176 21.17 -15.32 29.79
CA ALA A 176 20.53 -16.61 30.01
C ALA A 176 19.02 -16.66 29.70
N ASN A 177 18.31 -15.51 29.65
CA ASN A 177 16.84 -15.47 29.62
C ASN A 177 16.23 -14.76 28.40
N PHE A 178 17.05 -14.08 27.58
CA PHE A 178 16.62 -13.27 26.44
C PHE A 178 17.44 -13.62 25.20
N GLU A 179 16.84 -13.47 24.01
CA GLU A 179 17.51 -13.70 22.74
C GLU A 179 18.56 -12.61 22.47
N ILE A 180 19.66 -12.97 21.81
CA ILE A 180 20.75 -12.03 21.49
C ILE A 180 20.24 -10.84 20.67
N GLU A 181 19.28 -11.07 19.78
CA GLU A 181 18.67 -10.02 18.97
C GLU A 181 17.93 -9.00 19.85
N ASP A 182 17.10 -9.46 20.79
CA ASP A 182 16.42 -8.58 21.76
C ASP A 182 17.40 -7.86 22.68
N ILE A 183 18.46 -8.54 23.09
CA ILE A 183 19.51 -7.95 23.94
C ILE A 183 20.20 -6.79 23.22
N ASN A 184 20.52 -6.97 21.94
CA ASN A 184 21.19 -5.95 21.14
C ASN A 184 20.24 -4.83 20.73
N HIS A 185 19.03 -5.16 20.26
CA HIS A 185 18.04 -4.20 19.78
C HIS A 185 17.55 -3.27 20.89
N TYR A 186 17.31 -3.81 22.08
CA TYR A 186 16.86 -3.03 23.25
C TYR A 186 17.98 -2.66 24.23
N ASN A 187 19.24 -2.88 23.88
CA ASN A 187 20.42 -2.61 24.73
C ASN A 187 20.26 -3.11 26.18
N LEU A 188 19.84 -4.37 26.35
CA LEU A 188 19.49 -4.93 27.65
C LEU A 188 20.70 -5.20 28.57
N THR A 189 21.93 -5.08 28.07
CA THR A 189 23.17 -5.34 28.83
C THR A 189 23.97 -4.07 29.13
N ARG A 190 24.59 -4.03 30.30
CA ARG A 190 25.33 -2.86 30.81
C ARG A 190 26.79 -2.84 30.38
N LYS A 191 27.27 -3.88 29.69
CA LYS A 191 28.70 -4.10 29.35
C LYS A 191 29.60 -3.99 30.59
N ARG A 192 29.15 -4.39 31.78
CA ARG A 192 29.97 -4.37 33.00
C ARG A 192 30.59 -5.74 33.23
N LYS A 193 31.92 -5.78 33.38
CA LYS A 193 32.64 -7.00 33.78
C LYS A 193 32.15 -7.47 35.14
N ASP A 194 31.80 -8.74 35.19
CA ASP A 194 31.07 -9.42 36.24
C ASP A 194 31.69 -9.29 37.62
N SER A 195 30.83 -9.06 38.62
CA SER A 195 31.08 -9.58 39.97
C SER A 195 29.77 -10.01 40.63
N LEU A 196 29.74 -11.30 40.98
CA LEU A 196 28.75 -12.07 41.75
C LEU A 196 27.32 -12.18 41.18
N ASP A 197 26.98 -13.43 40.81
CA ASP A 197 25.65 -13.91 40.45
C ASP A 197 24.64 -13.67 41.58
N LYS A 198 23.83 -12.62 41.44
CA LYS A 198 22.52 -12.58 42.08
C LYS A 198 21.47 -13.04 41.09
N GLU A 199 20.85 -14.16 41.41
CA GLU A 199 19.70 -14.72 40.71
C GLU A 199 18.60 -13.64 40.59
N ILE A 200 18.20 -13.30 39.36
CA ILE A 200 17.11 -12.36 39.13
C ILE A 200 15.82 -12.96 39.68
N SER A 201 14.99 -12.15 40.36
CA SER A 201 13.64 -12.56 40.73
C SER A 201 12.81 -12.95 39.49
N LYS A 202 12.11 -14.08 39.54
CA LYS A 202 11.21 -14.54 38.47
C LYS A 202 10.22 -13.45 38.02
N SER A 203 9.76 -12.61 38.95
CA SER A 203 8.91 -11.44 38.68
C SER A 203 9.57 -10.38 37.80
N THR A 204 10.86 -10.09 38.00
CA THR A 204 11.60 -9.13 37.15
C THR A 204 11.76 -9.66 35.73
N ILE A 205 12.06 -10.95 35.57
CA ILE A 205 12.16 -11.58 34.25
C ILE A 205 10.82 -11.52 33.51
N GLN A 206 9.71 -11.85 34.21
CA GLN A 206 8.37 -11.77 33.63
C GLN A 206 7.99 -10.34 33.23
N PHE A 207 8.31 -9.34 34.07
CA PHE A 207 8.09 -7.93 33.73
C PHE A 207 8.85 -7.52 32.47
N LEU A 208 10.16 -7.83 32.39
CA LEU A 208 11.00 -7.50 31.25
C LEU A 208 10.48 -8.19 29.97
N LYS A 209 10.14 -9.48 30.02
CA LYS A 209 9.55 -10.22 28.90
C LYS A 209 8.24 -9.58 28.43
N SER A 210 7.32 -9.31 29.36
CA SER A 210 6.05 -8.65 29.06
C SER A 210 6.26 -7.29 28.40
N ARG A 211 7.24 -6.51 28.86
CA ARG A 211 7.52 -5.17 28.34
C ARG A 211 8.15 -5.23 26.94
N ILE A 212 9.07 -6.17 26.69
CA ILE A 212 9.61 -6.44 25.35
C ILE A 212 8.49 -6.86 24.39
N THR A 213 7.59 -7.76 24.80
CA THR A 213 6.44 -8.16 23.98
C THR A 213 5.54 -6.96 23.65
N GLN A 214 5.28 -6.08 24.61
CA GLN A 214 4.51 -4.85 24.38
C GLN A 214 5.21 -3.93 23.37
N ILE A 215 6.53 -3.71 23.51
CA ILE A 215 7.29 -2.88 22.57
C ILE A 215 7.25 -3.47 21.17
N LYS A 216 7.49 -4.78 20.99
CA LYS A 216 7.38 -5.47 19.69
C LYS A 216 6.01 -5.26 19.05
N TYR A 217 4.93 -5.37 19.82
CA TYR A 217 3.58 -5.10 19.34
C TYR A 217 3.39 -3.65 18.88
N ILE A 218 3.90 -2.69 19.65
CA ILE A 218 3.81 -1.26 19.34
C ILE A 218 4.68 -0.92 18.11
N GLU A 219 5.87 -1.49 17.99
CA GLU A 219 6.75 -1.37 16.81
C GLU A 219 6.07 -1.93 15.54
N LYS A 220 5.44 -3.10 15.64
CA LYS A 220 4.62 -3.66 14.54
C LYS A 220 3.52 -2.68 14.11
N LYS A 221 2.80 -2.12 15.09
CA LYS A 221 1.76 -1.12 14.83
C LYS A 221 2.34 0.14 14.18
N LYS A 222 3.53 0.60 14.58
CA LYS A 222 4.21 1.72 13.91
C LYS A 222 4.49 1.42 12.44
N ARG A 223 5.07 0.26 12.13
CA ARG A 223 5.36 -0.17 10.75
C ARG A 223 4.11 -0.24 9.89
N GLU A 224 3.00 -0.70 10.46
CA GLU A 224 1.71 -0.72 9.79
C GLU A 224 1.25 0.69 9.37
N PHE A 225 1.38 1.69 10.24
CA PHE A 225 1.02 3.08 9.93
C PHE A 225 1.98 3.71 8.92
N GLU A 226 3.28 3.41 9.02
CA GLU A 226 4.28 3.84 8.04
C GLU A 226 4.00 3.25 6.65
N PHE A 227 3.67 1.97 6.57
CA PHE A 227 3.31 1.31 5.32
C PHE A 227 2.11 1.98 4.65
N GLU A 228 1.04 2.23 5.40
CA GLU A 228 -0.16 2.88 4.89
C GLU A 228 0.17 4.27 4.32
N LYS A 229 0.99 5.06 5.04
CA LYS A 229 1.50 6.34 4.55
C LYS A 229 2.24 6.20 3.22
N TYR A 230 3.17 5.27 3.12
CA TYR A 230 3.97 5.07 1.90
C TYR A 230 3.15 4.52 0.73
N SER A 231 2.13 3.70 0.99
CA SER A 231 1.24 3.15 -0.03
C SER A 231 0.53 4.26 -0.83
N ARG A 232 0.13 5.34 -0.17
CA ARG A 232 -0.54 6.49 -0.81
C ARG A 232 0.40 7.29 -1.71
N TYR A 233 1.65 7.44 -1.30
CA TYR A 233 2.68 8.02 -2.18
C TYR A 233 2.96 7.11 -3.38
N LEU A 234 2.99 5.80 -3.17
CA LEU A 234 3.21 4.81 -4.23
C LEU A 234 2.16 4.91 -5.34
N GLN A 235 0.88 5.15 -5.00
CA GLN A 235 -0.18 5.33 -6.00
C GLN A 235 0.12 6.45 -7.00
N VAL A 236 0.67 7.58 -6.53
CA VAL A 236 1.08 8.70 -7.39
C VAL A 236 2.24 8.30 -8.29
N ILE A 237 3.24 7.63 -7.73
CA ILE A 237 4.41 7.14 -8.51
C ILE A 237 3.97 6.15 -9.59
N LEU A 238 3.04 5.24 -9.25
CA LEU A 238 2.49 4.27 -10.18
C LEU A 238 1.72 4.93 -11.33
N LEU A 239 1.04 6.06 -11.09
CA LEU A 239 0.38 6.82 -12.16
C LEU A 239 1.40 7.34 -13.16
N PHE A 240 2.47 7.97 -12.68
CA PHE A 240 3.52 8.49 -13.54
C PHE A 240 4.16 7.37 -14.39
N TYR A 241 4.50 6.26 -13.74
CA TYR A 241 5.05 5.08 -14.39
C TYR A 241 4.11 4.51 -15.46
N SER A 242 2.83 4.37 -15.14
CA SER A 242 1.79 3.87 -16.06
C SER A 242 1.68 4.74 -17.30
N LEU A 243 1.69 6.06 -17.13
CA LEU A 243 1.61 7.01 -18.23
C LEU A 243 2.83 6.89 -19.16
N ILE A 244 4.05 6.78 -18.63
CA ILE A 244 5.27 6.60 -19.44
C ILE A 244 5.22 5.29 -20.23
N ILE A 245 4.86 4.18 -19.56
CA ILE A 245 4.70 2.88 -20.22
C ILE A 245 3.65 2.98 -21.32
N GLY A 246 2.48 3.53 -21.02
CA GLY A 246 1.39 3.69 -21.99
C GLY A 246 1.81 4.44 -23.25
N VAL A 247 2.68 5.45 -23.13
CA VAL A 247 3.23 6.16 -24.29
C VAL A 247 4.16 5.28 -25.12
N LEU A 248 5.13 4.62 -24.46
CA LEU A 248 6.10 3.75 -25.12
C LEU A 248 5.39 2.63 -25.89
N VAL A 249 4.33 2.10 -25.27
CA VAL A 249 3.43 1.11 -25.82
C VAL A 249 2.69 1.64 -27.04
N GLY A 250 1.95 2.75 -26.85
CA GLY A 250 1.03 3.27 -27.86
C GLY A 250 1.73 3.63 -29.17
N ASN A 251 2.94 4.18 -29.07
CA ASN A 251 3.75 4.54 -30.22
C ASN A 251 4.40 3.34 -30.94
N LYS A 252 4.46 2.17 -30.31
CA LYS A 252 5.13 0.97 -30.87
C LYS A 252 4.18 -0.21 -31.15
N LEU A 253 2.86 -0.01 -31.05
CA LEU A 253 1.80 -1.03 -31.23
C LEU A 253 1.76 -1.73 -32.60
N LYS A 254 2.36 -1.17 -33.67
CA LYS A 254 2.42 -1.82 -34.99
C LYS A 254 3.36 -3.04 -35.04
N ASN A 255 4.14 -3.28 -33.99
CA ASN A 255 5.12 -4.35 -33.91
C ASN A 255 4.67 -5.40 -32.89
N GLN A 256 4.17 -6.55 -33.35
CA GLN A 256 3.61 -7.63 -32.51
C GLN A 256 4.57 -8.06 -31.38
N MET A 257 5.88 -8.10 -31.65
CA MET A 257 6.92 -8.44 -30.67
C MET A 257 6.96 -7.45 -29.48
N LYS A 258 6.62 -6.19 -29.72
CA LYS A 258 6.53 -5.16 -28.69
C LYS A 258 5.21 -5.25 -27.94
N VAL A 259 4.11 -5.59 -28.62
CA VAL A 259 2.79 -5.82 -27.98
C VAL A 259 2.85 -6.94 -26.93
N SER A 260 3.61 -8.00 -27.16
CA SER A 260 3.86 -9.06 -26.16
C SER A 260 4.68 -8.59 -24.95
N VAL A 261 5.73 -7.79 -25.15
CA VAL A 261 6.51 -7.15 -24.06
C VAL A 261 5.63 -6.22 -23.22
N ILE A 262 4.59 -5.68 -23.83
CA ILE A 262 3.66 -4.71 -23.24
C ILE A 262 2.55 -5.42 -22.44
N SER A 263 2.02 -6.55 -22.92
CA SER A 263 1.16 -7.42 -22.14
C SER A 263 1.89 -7.92 -20.88
N ILE A 264 3.20 -8.17 -21.00
CA ILE A 264 4.08 -8.45 -19.86
C ILE A 264 4.20 -7.21 -18.94
N GLY A 265 4.29 -5.99 -19.47
CA GLY A 265 4.23 -4.73 -18.69
C GLY A 265 2.93 -4.55 -17.88
N ILE A 266 1.79 -4.93 -18.45
CA ILE A 266 0.49 -4.93 -17.74
C ILE A 266 0.48 -6.05 -16.69
N LEU A 267 1.02 -7.23 -17.02
CA LEU A 267 1.22 -8.32 -16.07
C LEU A 267 2.11 -7.88 -14.89
N ILE A 268 3.18 -7.12 -15.16
CA ILE A 268 4.07 -6.52 -14.16
C ILE A 268 3.32 -5.52 -13.29
N MET A 269 2.45 -4.69 -13.84
CA MET A 269 1.63 -3.74 -13.05
C MET A 269 0.64 -4.46 -12.11
N ILE A 270 0.01 -5.53 -12.60
CA ILE A 270 -0.88 -6.39 -11.82
C ILE A 270 -0.06 -7.09 -10.72
N ILE A 271 1.12 -7.60 -11.07
CA ILE A 271 2.07 -8.23 -10.16
C ILE A 271 2.57 -7.22 -9.12
N ILE A 272 3.00 -6.02 -9.47
CA ILE A 272 3.44 -4.97 -8.53
C ILE A 272 2.31 -4.59 -7.58
N SER A 273 1.09 -4.43 -8.08
CA SER A 273 -0.07 -4.15 -7.22
C SER A 273 -0.35 -5.30 -6.24
N TYR A 274 -0.27 -6.54 -6.71
CA TYR A 274 -0.38 -7.75 -5.90
C TYR A 274 0.78 -7.87 -4.88
N PHE A 275 2.01 -7.52 -5.29
CA PHE A 275 3.20 -7.47 -4.43
C PHE A 275 3.15 -6.33 -3.44
N THR A 276 2.45 -5.24 -3.72
CA THR A 276 2.23 -4.16 -2.74
C THR A 276 1.33 -4.68 -1.61
N GLN A 277 0.27 -5.41 -1.95
CA GLN A 277 -0.56 -6.12 -0.97
C GLN A 277 0.22 -7.20 -0.20
N MET A 278 1.16 -7.88 -0.86
CA MET A 278 2.01 -8.90 -0.22
C MET A 278 3.12 -8.27 0.64
N ALA A 279 3.70 -7.13 0.24
CA ALA A 279 4.70 -6.36 0.97
C ALA A 279 4.17 -5.83 2.30
N ASN A 280 2.86 -5.59 2.40
CA ASN A 280 2.19 -5.35 3.68
C ASN A 280 2.48 -6.50 4.68
N ARG A 281 2.41 -7.77 4.24
CA ARG A 281 2.76 -8.91 5.11
C ARG A 281 4.24 -8.91 5.48
N PHE A 282 5.15 -8.61 4.55
CA PHE A 282 6.60 -8.66 4.79
C PHE A 282 7.13 -7.52 5.67
N TYR A 283 6.70 -6.28 5.44
CA TYR A 283 7.14 -5.10 6.21
C TYR A 283 6.55 -5.06 7.63
N VAL A 284 5.36 -5.64 7.81
CA VAL A 284 4.68 -5.68 9.11
C VAL A 284 5.14 -6.87 9.95
N GLU A 285 5.48 -8.02 9.34
CA GLU A 285 5.83 -9.27 10.03
C GLU A 285 7.35 -9.55 10.16
N ASP A 286 8.24 -8.58 9.88
CA ASP A 286 9.71 -8.72 9.99
C ASP A 286 10.28 -9.93 9.22
N SER A 287 9.72 -10.26 8.05
CA SER A 287 10.24 -11.37 7.22
C SER A 287 11.25 -10.88 6.17
N ASN A 288 12.20 -11.77 5.88
CA ASN A 288 13.51 -11.55 5.25
C ASN A 288 13.53 -10.54 4.06
N LEU A 289 13.87 -9.28 4.37
CA LEU A 289 14.05 -8.15 3.43
C LEU A 289 15.01 -8.49 2.28
N LEU A 290 15.99 -9.36 2.55
CA LEU A 290 16.92 -9.92 1.59
C LEU A 290 16.21 -10.71 0.48
N GLY A 291 15.17 -11.48 0.83
CA GLY A 291 14.34 -12.19 -0.14
C GLY A 291 13.55 -11.23 -1.03
N PHE A 292 12.99 -10.15 -0.46
CA PHE A 292 12.27 -9.13 -1.23
C PHE A 292 13.20 -8.40 -2.22
N ILE A 293 14.40 -8.02 -1.78
CA ILE A 293 15.44 -7.42 -2.64
C ILE A 293 15.89 -8.44 -3.70
N PHE A 294 16.06 -9.72 -3.35
CA PHE A 294 16.45 -10.78 -4.28
C PHE A 294 15.38 -11.01 -5.35
N TYR A 295 14.10 -11.07 -4.99
CA TYR A 295 13.01 -11.21 -5.95
C TYR A 295 12.87 -9.98 -6.83
N THR A 296 13.06 -8.77 -6.27
CA THR A 296 13.02 -7.52 -7.04
C THR A 296 14.22 -7.44 -8.01
N LEU A 297 15.40 -7.87 -7.59
CA LEU A 297 16.60 -7.95 -8.44
C LEU A 297 16.45 -9.04 -9.50
N ILE A 298 15.96 -10.23 -9.16
CA ILE A 298 15.66 -11.31 -10.12
C ILE A 298 14.64 -10.82 -11.14
N LEU A 299 13.63 -10.06 -10.71
CA LEU A 299 12.64 -9.45 -11.59
C LEU A 299 13.31 -8.43 -12.52
N ILE A 300 14.08 -7.48 -11.99
CA ILE A 300 14.84 -6.52 -12.80
C ILE A 300 15.78 -7.25 -13.77
N PHE A 301 16.43 -8.33 -13.34
CA PHE A 301 17.37 -9.12 -14.13
C PHE A 301 16.69 -9.96 -15.20
N THR A 302 15.53 -10.57 -14.92
CA THR A 302 14.70 -11.24 -15.94
C THR A 302 14.15 -10.23 -16.93
N LEU A 303 13.73 -9.05 -16.46
CA LEU A 303 13.26 -7.96 -17.33
C LEU A 303 14.37 -7.41 -18.23
N THR A 304 15.58 -7.18 -17.72
CA THR A 304 16.73 -6.78 -18.55
C THR A 304 17.17 -7.90 -19.47
N TYR A 305 17.22 -9.15 -19.00
CA TYR A 305 17.58 -10.33 -19.82
C TYR A 305 16.61 -10.55 -21.00
N PHE A 306 15.30 -10.48 -20.77
CA PHE A 306 14.30 -10.59 -21.86
C PHE A 306 14.31 -9.37 -22.80
N SER A 307 14.70 -8.19 -22.30
CA SER A 307 14.87 -7.00 -23.16
C SER A 307 16.17 -7.00 -23.98
N TRP A 308 17.18 -7.79 -23.57
CA TRP A 308 18.51 -7.83 -24.17
C TRP A 308 18.78 -9.10 -25.00
N LEU A 309 17.86 -10.07 -25.03
CA LEU A 309 17.97 -11.28 -25.83
C LEU A 309 18.13 -10.91 -27.32
N PRO A 310 19.31 -11.16 -27.93
CA PRO A 310 19.53 -10.83 -29.33
C PRO A 310 18.68 -11.77 -30.19
N ARG A 311 17.94 -11.18 -31.14
CA ARG A 311 17.23 -11.89 -32.20
C ARG A 311 18.15 -12.92 -32.85
N LYS A 312 17.85 -14.22 -32.70
CA LYS A 312 18.25 -15.18 -33.73
C LYS A 312 17.30 -14.99 -34.92
N VAL A 313 17.81 -14.21 -35.87
CA VAL A 313 17.62 -14.28 -37.33
C VAL A 313 16.53 -15.25 -37.79
N GLU A 314 15.36 -14.72 -38.12
CA GLU A 314 14.53 -15.29 -39.18
C GLU A 314 14.83 -14.50 -40.46
N GLN A 315 15.82 -15.00 -41.20
CA GLN A 315 15.99 -14.76 -42.63
C GLN A 315 16.45 -16.06 -43.26
N SER A 316 15.49 -16.87 -43.71
CA SER A 316 15.51 -17.61 -44.98
C SER A 316 14.14 -18.26 -45.18
#